data_AF-A0A9E6W9R5-F1
#
_entry.id   AF-A0A9E6W9R5-F1
#
_cell.length_a   1.000
_cell.length_b   1.000
_cell.length_c   1.000
_cell.angle_alpha   90.00
_cell.angle_beta   90.00
_cell.angle_gamma   90.00
#
_symmetry.space_group_name_H-M   'P 1'
#
loop_
_entity.id
_entity.type
_entity.pdbx_description
1 polymer ?
#
loop_
_entity_poly.entity_id
_entity_poly.type
_entity_poly.pdbx_seq_one_letter_code
_entity_poly.pdbx_strand_id
1 'polypeptide(L)'
;MNEFQEHILNQNRRKFLTRLSLGIGGLALGSLMIPGLFERKREEELFTNVLPHFAPKAKRIIYLFQNGAPSQLDLFDYKPLLQKMQGEELPESIRMGQRLTGMTSNQAKFPLAGSKFSFAQYGNNGAWFSEILPHLASLSDELCIVKSMFT
;
A
#
# COMPACT_ATOMS: atom_id res chain seq x y z
N MET A 1 -14.58 -28.10 -61.78
CA MET A 1 -14.40 -26.63 -61.77
C MET A 1 -13.46 -26.33 -60.61
N ASN A 2 -12.33 -25.64 -60.83
CA ASN A 2 -11.25 -25.52 -59.83
C ASN A 2 -11.70 -24.66 -58.64
N GLU A 3 -11.55 -25.15 -57.40
CA GLU A 3 -11.86 -24.41 -56.16
C GLU A 3 -11.13 -23.05 -56.08
N PHE A 4 -9.95 -22.97 -56.67
CA PHE A 4 -9.16 -21.74 -56.77
C PHE A 4 -9.86 -20.65 -57.57
N GLN A 5 -10.60 -21.02 -58.62
CA GLN A 5 -11.38 -20.07 -59.44
C GLN A 5 -12.64 -19.62 -58.70
N GLU A 6 -13.31 -20.51 -57.96
CA GLU A 6 -14.43 -20.14 -57.10
C GLU A 6 -14.02 -19.17 -55.98
N HIS A 7 -12.83 -19.35 -55.40
CA HIS A 7 -12.33 -18.46 -54.36
C HIS A 7 -12.15 -17.03 -54.88
N ILE A 8 -11.56 -16.88 -56.06
CA ILE A 8 -11.35 -15.58 -56.73
C ILE A 8 -12.70 -14.92 -57.06
N LEU A 9 -13.65 -15.68 -57.63
CA LEU A 9 -15.00 -15.18 -57.93
C LEU A 9 -15.79 -14.80 -56.67
N ASN A 10 -15.43 -15.37 -55.52
CA ASN A 10 -16.04 -15.06 -54.22
C ASN A 10 -15.39 -13.88 -53.49
N GLN A 11 -14.31 -13.29 -53.99
CA GLN A 11 -13.69 -12.08 -53.43
C GLN A 11 -14.18 -10.80 -54.13
N ASN A 12 -15.49 -10.57 -54.10
CA ASN A 12 -16.09 -9.35 -54.67
C ASN A 12 -16.15 -8.21 -53.66
N ARG A 13 -16.09 -6.97 -54.16
CA ARG A 13 -16.23 -5.73 -53.36
C ARG A 13 -17.38 -5.78 -52.37
N ARG A 14 -18.53 -6.34 -52.77
CA ARG A 14 -19.69 -6.52 -51.87
C ARG A 14 -19.34 -7.40 -50.66
N LYS A 15 -18.75 -8.58 -50.85
CA LYS A 15 -18.36 -9.48 -49.75
C LYS A 15 -17.27 -8.87 -48.87
N PHE A 16 -16.32 -8.14 -49.47
CA PHE A 16 -15.31 -7.39 -48.73
C PHE A 16 -15.95 -6.33 -47.82
N LEU A 17 -16.83 -5.48 -48.36
CA LEU A 17 -17.50 -4.43 -47.59
C LEU A 17 -18.46 -5.00 -46.52
N THR A 18 -19.15 -6.11 -46.80
CA THR A 18 -20.00 -6.80 -45.82
C THR A 18 -19.18 -7.39 -44.66
N ARG A 19 -18.00 -7.98 -44.94
CA ARG A 19 -17.12 -8.48 -43.87
C ARG A 19 -16.51 -7.35 -43.06
N LEU A 20 -16.12 -6.25 -43.72
CA LEU A 20 -15.58 -5.06 -43.06
C LEU A 20 -16.61 -4.41 -42.12
N SER A 21 -17.87 -4.27 -42.57
CA SER A 21 -18.92 -3.66 -41.75
C SER A 21 -19.23 -4.48 -40.50
N LEU A 22 -19.20 -5.81 -40.59
CA LEU A 22 -19.36 -6.70 -39.43
C LEU A 22 -18.18 -6.56 -38.45
N GLY A 23 -16.95 -6.44 -38.94
CA GLY A 23 -15.77 -6.24 -38.10
C GLY A 23 -15.78 -4.90 -37.34
N ILE A 24 -16.07 -3.80 -38.04
CA ILE A 24 -16.15 -2.47 -37.42
C ILE A 24 -17.32 -2.38 -36.44
N GLY A 25 -18.47 -2.99 -36.78
CA GLY A 25 -19.62 -3.07 -35.86
C GLY A 25 -19.31 -3.83 -34.57
N GLY A 26 -18.54 -4.93 -34.67
CA GLY A 26 -18.08 -5.66 -33.49
C GLY A 26 -17.15 -4.84 -32.58
N LEU A 27 -16.23 -4.06 -33.17
CA LEU A 27 -15.35 -3.16 -32.41
C LEU A 27 -16.15 -2.03 -31.73
N ALA A 28 -17.15 -1.46 -32.41
CA ALA A 28 -18.00 -0.42 -31.85
C ALA A 28 -18.85 -0.95 -30.68
N LEU A 29 -19.43 -2.15 -30.81
CA LEU A 29 -20.19 -2.79 -29.74
C LEU A 29 -19.29 -3.14 -28.55
N GLY A 30 -18.09 -3.66 -28.80
CA GLY A 30 -17.09 -3.92 -27.76
C GLY A 30 -16.71 -2.64 -27.00
N SER A 31 -16.57 -1.52 -27.71
CA SER A 31 -16.29 -0.22 -27.08
C SER A 31 -17.41 0.28 -26.17
N LEU A 32 -18.67 -0.05 -26.46
CA LEU A 32 -19.81 0.38 -25.65
C LEU A 32 -20.07 -0.57 -24.47
N MET A 33 -19.83 -1.86 -24.65
CA MET A 33 -20.04 -2.87 -23.61
C MET A 33 -18.91 -2.92 -22.57
N ILE A 34 -17.70 -2.53 -22.95
CA ILE A 34 -16.51 -2.57 -22.09
C ILE A 34 -15.97 -1.15 -21.94
N PRO A 35 -16.39 -0.40 -20.90
CA PRO A 35 -15.82 0.90 -20.57
C PRO A 35 -14.30 0.76 -20.40
N GLY A 36 -13.54 1.50 -21.20
CA GLY A 36 -12.09 1.45 -21.18
C GLY A 36 -11.44 0.33 -22.02
N LEU A 37 -12.15 -0.28 -22.97
CA LEU A 37 -11.55 -1.31 -23.87
C LEU A 37 -10.30 -0.81 -24.64
N PHE A 38 -10.29 0.48 -24.98
CA PHE A 38 -9.15 1.15 -25.62
C PHE A 38 -8.28 1.92 -24.63
N GLU A 39 -8.60 1.89 -23.33
CA GLU A 39 -7.69 2.39 -22.31
C GLU A 39 -6.54 1.41 -22.17
N ARG A 40 -5.34 1.87 -22.52
CA ARG A 40 -4.11 1.16 -22.26
C ARG A 40 -3.91 1.12 -20.73
N LYS A 41 -4.45 0.10 -20.05
CA LYS A 41 -4.01 -0.25 -18.70
C LYS A 41 -2.56 -0.70 -18.79
N ARG A 42 -1.66 0.27 -18.68
CA ARG A 42 -0.23 0.04 -18.72
C ARG A 42 0.18 -0.42 -17.32
N GLU A 43 -0.04 -1.71 -17.02
CA GLU A 43 0.38 -2.34 -15.76
C GLU A 43 1.90 -2.18 -15.52
N GLU A 44 2.70 -2.05 -16.59
CA GLU A 44 4.14 -1.77 -16.53
C GLU A 44 4.48 -0.32 -16.14
N GLU A 45 3.55 0.63 -16.34
CA GLU A 45 3.75 2.06 -16.04
C GLU A 45 3.58 2.37 -14.55
N LEU A 46 2.86 1.50 -13.82
CA LEU A 46 2.70 1.64 -12.37
C LEU A 46 4.01 1.43 -11.61
N PHE A 47 4.94 0.62 -12.15
CA PHE A 47 6.24 0.36 -11.51
C PHE A 47 7.37 1.20 -12.11
N THR A 48 7.30 1.59 -13.39
CA THR A 48 8.35 2.38 -14.04
C THR A 48 8.29 3.87 -13.70
N ASN A 49 7.12 4.42 -13.35
CA ASN A 49 6.99 5.82 -12.90
C ASN A 49 7.19 6.00 -11.38
N VAL A 50 7.26 4.92 -10.61
CA VAL A 50 7.42 4.98 -9.14
C VAL A 50 8.89 4.92 -8.72
N LEU A 51 9.75 4.34 -9.56
CA LEU A 51 11.18 4.27 -9.30
C LEU A 51 11.91 5.35 -10.09
N PRO A 52 12.73 6.20 -9.46
CA PRO A 52 13.52 7.17 -10.19
C PRO A 52 14.42 6.44 -11.20
N HIS A 53 14.51 6.97 -12.43
CA HIS A 53 15.38 6.44 -13.50
C HIS A 53 16.88 6.36 -13.12
N PHE A 54 17.24 6.94 -11.98
CA PHE A 54 18.58 6.92 -11.42
C PHE A 54 18.52 6.39 -9.99
N ALA A 55 19.52 5.59 -9.61
CA ALA A 55 19.67 5.16 -8.22
C ALA A 55 19.82 6.40 -7.32
N PRO A 56 18.96 6.59 -6.30
CA PRO A 56 19.10 7.71 -5.37
C PRO A 56 20.45 7.60 -4.64
N LYS A 57 21.22 8.69 -4.63
CA LYS A 57 22.54 8.73 -3.99
C LYS A 57 22.49 9.63 -2.76
N ALA A 58 22.55 9.03 -1.57
CA ALA A 58 22.78 9.77 -0.33
C ALA A 58 24.28 10.05 -0.16
N LYS A 59 24.68 11.33 -0.04
CA LYS A 59 26.09 11.71 0.20
C LYS A 59 26.50 11.61 1.67
N ARG A 60 25.54 11.79 2.59
CA ARG A 60 25.73 11.76 4.05
C ARG A 60 24.48 11.20 4.70
N ILE A 61 24.66 10.36 5.72
CA ILE A 61 23.56 9.71 6.45
C ILE A 61 23.81 9.95 7.94
N ILE A 62 22.81 10.46 8.64
CA ILE A 62 22.78 10.50 10.10
C ILE A 62 21.90 9.33 10.55
N TYR A 63 22.49 8.40 11.29
CA TYR A 63 21.79 7.23 11.83
C TYR A 63 21.71 7.36 13.35
N LEU A 64 20.49 7.33 13.88
CA LEU A 64 20.22 7.40 15.32
C LEU A 64 19.63 6.08 15.77
N PHE A 65 20.38 5.34 16.59
CA PHE A 65 19.90 4.12 17.24
C PHE A 65 19.44 4.45 18.66
N GLN A 66 18.12 4.43 18.88
CA GLN A 66 17.48 4.94 20.09
C GLN A 66 17.16 3.83 21.09
N ASN A 67 18.16 3.04 21.48
CA ASN A 67 18.00 2.04 22.54
C ASN A 67 17.76 2.72 23.90
N GLY A 68 16.67 2.37 24.57
CA GLY A 68 16.28 2.97 25.85
C GLY A 68 15.59 4.32 25.73
N ALA A 69 15.35 4.82 24.50
CA ALA A 69 14.52 6.00 24.28
C ALA A 69 13.02 5.65 24.41
N PRO A 70 12.11 6.65 24.33
CA PRO A 70 10.68 6.40 24.34
C PRO A 70 10.26 5.39 23.25
N SER A 71 9.26 4.58 23.57
CA SER A 71 8.81 3.52 22.67
C SER A 71 8.16 4.08 21.40
N GLN A 72 8.12 3.28 20.33
CA GLN A 72 7.37 3.67 19.12
C GLN A 72 5.89 3.94 19.41
N LEU A 73 5.31 3.24 20.40
CA LEU A 73 3.93 3.38 20.85
C LEU A 73 3.68 4.74 21.53
N ASP A 74 4.74 5.37 22.03
CA ASP A 74 4.69 6.69 22.66
C ASP A 74 5.03 7.83 21.70
N LEU A 75 5.54 7.54 20.50
CA LEU A 75 6.07 8.54 19.57
C LEU A 75 5.22 8.69 18.30
N PHE A 76 5.05 7.60 17.55
CA PHE A 76 4.49 7.64 16.17
C PHE A 76 3.36 6.63 15.94
N ASP A 77 3.19 5.65 16.84
CA ASP A 77 2.27 4.54 16.64
C ASP A 77 1.02 4.64 17.52
N TYR A 78 0.02 5.37 17.03
CA TYR A 78 -1.26 5.50 17.71
C TYR A 78 -2.04 4.17 17.75
N LYS A 79 -2.22 3.62 18.96
CA LYS A 79 -2.92 2.36 19.22
C LYS A 79 -4.12 2.57 20.15
N PRO A 80 -5.27 3.03 19.64
CA PRO A 80 -6.45 3.33 20.46
C PRO A 80 -7.01 2.10 21.20
N LEU A 81 -6.92 0.92 20.59
CA LEU A 81 -7.38 -0.31 21.25
C LEU A 81 -6.51 -0.65 22.48
N LEU A 82 -5.20 -0.44 22.38
CA LEU A 82 -4.28 -0.69 23.49
C LEU A 82 -4.55 0.25 24.67
N GLN A 83 -4.92 1.51 24.39
CA GLN A 83 -5.38 2.44 25.45
C GLN A 83 -6.70 1.99 26.09
N LYS A 84 -7.65 1.46 25.32
CA LYS A 84 -8.92 0.96 25.87
C LYS A 84 -8.71 -0.23 26.81
N MET A 85 -7.79 -1.11 26.46
CA MET A 85 -7.44 -2.30 27.24
C MET A 85 -6.36 -2.04 28.30
N GLN A 86 -6.09 -0.77 28.63
CA GLN A 86 -5.06 -0.39 29.60
C GLN A 86 -5.26 -1.12 30.93
N GLY A 87 -4.21 -1.82 31.37
CA GLY A 87 -4.21 -2.54 32.65
C GLY A 87 -4.92 -3.91 32.62
N GLU A 88 -5.58 -4.27 31.52
CA GLU A 88 -6.06 -5.64 31.32
C GLU A 88 -4.88 -6.59 31.14
N GLU A 89 -5.08 -7.85 31.52
CA GLU A 89 -4.03 -8.85 31.40
C GLU A 89 -3.86 -9.28 29.93
N LEU A 90 -2.60 -9.43 29.51
CA LEU A 90 -2.24 -9.83 28.16
C LEU A 90 -2.91 -11.17 27.82
N PRO A 91 -3.76 -11.23 26.78
CA PRO A 91 -4.44 -12.46 26.40
C PRO A 91 -3.45 -13.57 26.01
N GLU A 92 -3.72 -14.79 26.45
CA GLU A 92 -2.90 -15.96 26.09
C GLU A 92 -2.82 -16.20 24.58
N SER A 93 -3.89 -15.84 23.86
CA SER A 93 -3.97 -15.92 22.39
C SER A 93 -2.93 -15.06 21.68
N ILE A 94 -2.46 -13.97 22.30
CA ILE A 94 -1.39 -13.12 21.76
C ILE A 94 -0.03 -13.68 22.15
N ARG A 95 0.11 -14.13 23.41
CA ARG A 95 1.38 -14.63 23.91
C ARG A 95 1.81 -15.93 23.23
N MET A 96 0.88 -16.84 22.94
CA MET A 96 1.15 -18.14 22.27
C MET A 96 2.38 -18.89 22.81
N GLY A 97 2.66 -18.79 24.12
CA GLY A 97 3.84 -19.40 24.74
C GLY A 97 5.19 -18.74 24.41
N GLN A 98 5.21 -17.57 23.76
CA GLN A 98 6.44 -16.82 23.50
C GLN A 98 7.20 -16.50 24.78
N ARG A 99 8.54 -16.62 24.69
CA ARG A 99 9.45 -16.37 25.80
C ARG A 99 9.45 -14.88 26.13
N LEU A 100 9.05 -14.55 27.34
CA LEU A 100 9.22 -13.21 27.89
C LEU A 100 10.71 -12.92 28.11
N THR A 101 11.08 -11.65 28.04
CA THR A 101 12.44 -11.22 28.39
C THR A 101 12.74 -11.58 29.85
N GLY A 102 14.01 -11.76 30.20
CA GLY A 102 14.41 -12.11 31.58
C GLY A 102 13.97 -11.08 32.64
N MET A 103 13.66 -9.84 32.23
CA MET A 103 13.15 -8.80 33.13
C MET A 103 11.66 -8.95 33.45
N THR A 104 10.88 -9.62 32.58
CA THR A 104 9.42 -9.75 32.73
C THR A 104 8.98 -11.19 32.99
N SER A 105 9.85 -12.19 32.82
CA SER A 105 9.50 -13.61 32.93
C SER A 105 8.90 -14.02 34.28
N ASN A 106 9.24 -13.32 35.36
CA ASN A 106 8.79 -13.63 36.73
C ASN A 106 7.70 -12.68 37.24
N GLN A 107 7.13 -11.83 36.37
CA GLN A 107 6.02 -10.97 36.77
C GLN A 107 4.76 -11.80 37.00
N ALA A 108 4.04 -11.48 38.08
CA ALA A 108 2.79 -12.15 38.42
C ALA A 108 1.64 -11.81 37.46
N LYS A 109 1.74 -10.67 36.76
CA LYS A 109 0.75 -10.17 35.78
C LYS A 109 1.45 -9.50 34.62
N PHE A 110 0.80 -9.55 33.46
CA PHE A 110 1.26 -8.91 32.23
C PHE A 110 0.24 -7.86 31.76
N PRO A 111 0.14 -6.71 32.44
CA PRO A 111 -0.83 -5.70 32.05
C PRO A 111 -0.48 -5.09 30.70
N LEU A 112 -1.48 -4.94 29.85
CA LEU A 112 -1.40 -4.16 28.63
C LEU A 112 -1.14 -2.69 28.99
N ALA A 113 -0.09 -2.12 28.39
CA ALA A 113 0.33 -0.75 28.63
C ALA A 113 0.28 0.04 27.32
N GLY A 114 -0.83 0.76 27.13
CA GLY A 114 -0.96 1.84 26.17
C GLY A 114 -0.17 3.08 26.57
N SER A 115 0.02 3.96 25.59
CA SER A 115 0.70 5.23 25.79
C SER A 115 -0.11 6.15 26.69
N LYS A 116 0.59 6.91 27.54
CA LYS A 116 0.00 7.95 28.40
C LYS A 116 -0.18 9.28 27.67
N PHE A 117 0.44 9.43 26.49
CA PHE A 117 0.46 10.68 25.75
C PHE A 117 -0.72 10.79 24.81
N SER A 118 -1.08 12.04 24.52
CA SER A 118 -2.09 12.36 23.52
C SER A 118 -1.51 12.29 22.12
N PHE A 119 -2.34 11.91 21.14
CA PHE A 119 -1.97 11.80 19.74
C PHE A 119 -2.88 12.66 18.85
N ALA A 120 -2.29 13.25 17.82
CA ALA A 120 -3.03 13.96 16.78
C ALA A 120 -2.43 13.66 15.40
N GLN A 121 -3.23 13.85 14.35
CA GLN A 121 -2.77 13.75 12.97
C GLN A 121 -2.21 15.10 12.50
N TYR A 122 -1.09 15.07 11.80
CA TYR A 122 -0.40 16.26 11.29
C TYR A 122 -0.08 16.12 9.80
N GLY A 123 0.02 17.26 9.11
CA GLY A 123 0.31 17.32 7.69
C GLY A 123 -0.84 16.83 6.81
N ASN A 124 -0.62 16.90 5.50
CA ASN A 124 -1.53 16.37 4.49
C ASN A 124 -1.50 14.83 4.43
N ASN A 125 -0.40 14.21 4.85
CA ASN A 125 -0.29 12.75 4.95
C ASN A 125 -1.07 12.14 6.13
N GLY A 126 -1.57 12.97 7.05
CA GLY A 126 -2.35 12.54 8.21
C GLY A 126 -1.60 11.61 9.16
N ALA A 127 -0.26 11.70 9.22
CA ALA A 127 0.54 10.87 10.10
C ALA A 127 0.27 11.19 11.57
N TRP A 128 0.24 10.15 12.40
CA TRP A 128 0.02 10.27 13.84
C TRP A 128 1.32 10.63 14.56
N PHE A 129 1.26 11.67 15.38
CA PHE A 129 2.35 12.06 16.27
C PHE A 129 1.84 12.25 17.70
N SER A 130 2.69 11.86 18.64
CA SER A 130 2.51 12.14 20.05
C SER A 130 2.78 13.61 20.38
N GLU A 131 2.09 14.14 21.39
CA GLU A 131 2.23 15.52 21.87
C GLU A 131 3.66 15.89 22.32
N ILE A 132 4.52 14.89 22.60
CA ILE A 132 5.91 15.08 23.02
C ILE A 132 6.87 15.37 21.84
N LEU A 133 6.39 15.28 20.61
CA LEU A 133 7.18 15.54 19.38
C LEU A 133 6.63 16.73 18.56
N PRO A 134 6.31 17.89 19.16
CA PRO A 134 5.60 18.96 18.45
C PRO A 134 6.40 19.53 17.28
N HIS A 135 7.72 19.66 17.43
CA HIS A 135 8.60 20.17 16.37
C HIS A 135 8.84 19.18 15.24
N LEU A 136 8.75 17.88 15.53
CA LEU A 136 8.86 16.86 14.49
C LEU A 136 7.53 16.71 13.74
N ALA A 137 6.41 16.81 14.47
CA ALA A 137 5.07 16.81 13.91
C ALA A 137 4.83 17.95 12.91
N SER A 138 5.43 19.13 13.13
CA SER A 138 5.36 20.23 12.15
C SER A 138 6.03 19.92 10.81
N LEU A 139 6.88 18.90 10.76
CA LEU A 139 7.57 18.44 9.55
C LEU A 139 6.94 17.15 8.99
N SER A 140 5.72 16.80 9.39
CA SER A 140 5.05 15.54 9.04
C SER A 140 5.13 15.20 7.54
N ASP A 141 4.86 16.18 6.67
CA ASP A 141 4.84 15.98 5.21
C ASP A 141 6.23 15.83 4.58
N GLU A 142 7.30 16.18 5.31
CA GLU A 142 8.70 16.01 4.88
C GLU A 142 9.30 14.68 5.36
N LEU A 143 8.60 13.98 6.26
CA LEU A 143 9.07 12.76 6.89
C LEU A 143 8.48 11.53 6.19
N CYS A 144 9.32 10.51 6.00
CA CYS A 144 8.88 9.17 5.62
C CYS A 144 8.83 8.29 6.87
N ILE A 145 7.63 7.91 7.30
CA ILE A 145 7.42 6.99 8.43
C ILE A 145 7.18 5.59 7.87
N VAL A 146 8.11 4.68 8.11
CA VAL A 146 8.00 3.29 7.66
C VAL A 146 7.31 2.45 8.73
N LYS A 147 6.06 2.05 8.47
CA LYS A 147 5.25 1.17 9.35
C LYS A 147 5.13 -0.25 8.79
N SER A 148 6.24 -0.88 8.45
CA SER A 148 6.26 -2.22 7.84
C SER A 148 6.26 -3.37 8.84
N MET A 149 6.57 -3.09 10.11
CA MET A 149 6.61 -4.13 11.14
C MET A 149 5.22 -4.33 11.75
N PHE A 150 4.75 -5.58 11.76
CA PHE A 150 3.57 -5.99 12.49
C PHE A 150 4.02 -6.64 13.80
N THR A 151 3.57 -6.08 14.92
CA THR A 151 3.90 -6.52 16.28
C THR A 151 2.63 -6.72 17.08
#